data_AF-A0A536EAX4-F1
#
_entry.id   AF-A0A536EAX4-F1
#
_cell.length_a   1.000
_cell.length_b   1.000
_cell.length_c   1.000
_cell.angle_alpha   90.00
_cell.angle_beta   90.00
_cell.angle_gamma   90.00
#
_symmetry.space_group_name_H-M   'P 1'
#
loop_
_entity.id
_entity.type
_entity.pdbx_description
1 polymer ?
#
loop_
_entity_poly.entity_id
_entity_poly.type
_entity_poly.pdbx_seq_one_letter_code
_entity_poly.pdbx_strand_id
1 'polypeptide(L)'
;MSITWRAAVAGLEAATALCAALNLAYFLHRVISVDSPSRRAAAFVLALISLGTLAESVVVIGSLETKGFVPLAAPAAWVVAWALTLAGTVFISALILKAIGNRE
;
A
#
# COMPACT_ATOMS: atom_id res chain seq x y z
N MET A 1 0.87 -12.66 -22.74
CA MET A 1 0.56 -11.46 -21.94
C MET A 1 1.33 -10.28 -22.54
N SER A 2 0.68 -9.16 -22.87
CA SER A 2 1.34 -8.06 -23.56
C SER A 2 2.31 -7.30 -22.64
N ILE A 3 3.35 -6.70 -23.22
CA ILE A 3 4.29 -5.79 -22.53
C ILE A 3 3.56 -4.63 -21.86
N THR A 4 2.50 -4.12 -22.49
CA THR A 4 1.65 -3.05 -21.95
C THR A 4 0.96 -3.44 -20.65
N TRP A 5 0.48 -4.68 -20.54
CA TRP A 5 -0.16 -5.17 -19.32
C TRP A 5 0.84 -5.29 -18.17
N ARG A 6 2.03 -5.82 -18.43
CA ARG A 6 3.10 -5.92 -17.40
C ARG A 6 3.52 -4.54 -16.90
N ALA A 7 3.65 -3.57 -17.80
CA ALA A 7 3.98 -2.19 -17.43
C ALA A 7 2.87 -1.52 -16.60
N ALA A 8 1.60 -1.73 -16.95
CA ALA A 8 0.47 -1.20 -16.18
C ALA A 8 0.44 -1.77 -14.75
N VAL A 9 0.62 -3.08 -14.60
CA VAL A 9 0.67 -3.77 -13.31
C VAL A 9 1.86 -3.28 -12.47
N ALA A 10 3.04 -3.14 -13.06
CA ALA A 10 4.23 -2.62 -12.37
C ALA A 10 4.05 -1.17 -11.90
N GLY A 11 3.47 -0.30 -12.74
CA GLY A 11 3.19 1.09 -12.38
C GLY A 11 2.16 1.21 -11.24
N LEU A 12 1.15 0.34 -11.25
CA LEU A 12 0.15 0.27 -10.21
C LEU A 12 0.75 -0.13 -8.86
N GLU A 13 1.58 -1.17 -8.83
CA GLU A 13 2.26 -1.58 -7.59
C GLU A 13 3.29 -0.57 -7.11
N ALA A 14 3.97 0.12 -8.03
CA ALA A 14 4.87 1.20 -7.63
C ALA A 14 4.09 2.31 -6.92
N ALA A 15 2.89 2.68 -7.40
CA ALA A 15 2.03 3.66 -6.75
C ALA A 15 1.50 3.16 -5.39
N THR A 16 1.05 1.89 -5.32
CA THR A 16 0.62 1.26 -4.06
C THR A 16 1.74 1.24 -3.04
N ALA A 17 2.95 0.84 -3.45
CA ALA A 17 4.14 0.80 -2.59
C ALA A 17 4.49 2.18 -2.04
N LEU A 18 4.48 3.22 -2.88
CA LEU A 18 4.73 4.59 -2.43
C LEU A 18 3.70 5.07 -1.39
N CYS A 19 2.41 4.80 -1.64
CA CYS A 19 1.34 5.14 -0.68
C CYS A 19 1.48 4.35 0.63
N ALA A 20 1.76 3.05 0.53
CA ALA A 20 1.98 2.19 1.69
C ALA A 20 3.19 2.63 2.51
N ALA A 21 4.28 3.06 1.87
CA ALA A 21 5.46 3.59 2.53
C ALA A 21 5.17 4.90 3.28
N LEU A 22 4.39 5.81 2.68
CA LEU A 22 3.94 7.04 3.34
C LEU A 22 3.07 6.74 4.57
N ASN A 23 2.07 5.87 4.40
CA ASN A 23 1.20 5.43 5.49
C ASN A 23 2.01 4.79 6.63
N LEU A 24 2.96 3.91 6.29
CA LEU A 24 3.84 3.25 7.25
C LEU A 24 4.65 4.26 8.05
N ALA A 25 5.32 5.20 7.37
CA ALA A 25 6.12 6.23 8.04
C ALA A 25 5.27 7.07 9.01
N TYR A 26 4.07 7.48 8.57
CA TYR A 26 3.14 8.24 9.41
C TYR A 26 2.68 7.46 10.63
N PHE A 27 2.27 6.19 10.46
CA PHE A 27 1.77 5.38 11.57
C PHE A 27 2.88 4.99 12.54
N LEU A 28 4.10 4.72 12.07
CA LEU A 28 5.27 4.53 12.95
C LEU A 28 5.55 5.77 13.79
N HIS A 29 5.51 6.95 13.17
CA HIS A 29 5.61 8.21 13.91
C HIS A 29 4.47 8.35 14.93
N ARG A 30 3.26 7.93 14.58
CA ARG A 30 2.10 8.00 15.48
C ARG A 30 2.13 6.99 16.62
N VAL A 31 2.80 5.86 16.45
CA VAL A 31 3.06 4.89 17.53
C VAL A 31 3.94 5.52 18.62
N ILE A 32 4.86 6.41 18.26
CA ILE A 32 5.78 7.03 19.22
C ILE A 32 5.17 8.31 19.83
N SER A 33 4.36 9.04 19.08
CA SER A 33 3.83 10.36 19.47
C SER A 33 2.43 10.36 20.12
N VAL A 34 1.92 9.19 20.51
CA VAL A 34 0.59 9.08 21.16
C VAL A 34 0.70 8.43 22.53
N ASP A 35 0.23 9.14 23.55
CA ASP A 35 0.22 8.65 24.94
C ASP A 35 -0.87 7.62 25.21
N SER A 36 -1.98 7.66 24.47
CA SER A 36 -3.10 6.74 24.65
C SER A 36 -2.75 5.33 24.14
N PRO A 37 -2.77 4.29 25.01
CA PRO A 37 -2.38 2.93 24.63
C PRO A 37 -3.24 2.34 23.51
N SER A 38 -4.55 2.61 23.51
CA SER A 38 -5.47 2.11 22.49
C SER A 38 -5.21 2.75 21.12
N ARG A 39 -4.92 4.06 21.09
CA ARG A 39 -4.57 4.77 19.86
C ARG A 39 -3.19 4.36 19.33
N ARG A 40 -2.25 4.07 20.24
CA ARG A 40 -0.93 3.53 19.90
C ARG A 40 -1.03 2.13 19.29
N ALA A 41 -1.85 1.25 19.87
CA ALA A 41 -2.13 -0.07 19.32
C ALA A 41 -2.78 0.02 17.93
N ALA A 42 -3.76 0.91 17.74
CA ALA A 42 -4.38 1.15 16.43
C ALA A 42 -3.36 1.64 15.39
N ALA A 43 -2.50 2.60 15.75
CA ALA A 43 -1.43 3.07 14.87
C ALA A 43 -0.44 1.94 14.52
N PHE A 44 -0.11 1.08 15.48
CA PHE A 44 0.77 -0.06 15.23
C PHE A 44 0.15 -1.09 14.27
N VAL A 45 -1.14 -1.41 14.44
CA VAL A 45 -1.87 -2.29 13.52
C VAL A 45 -1.89 -1.69 12.10
N LEU A 46 -2.17 -0.40 11.97
CA LEU A 46 -2.17 0.28 10.68
C LEU A 46 -0.77 0.34 10.03
N ALA A 47 0.29 0.47 10.84
CA ALA A 47 1.67 0.34 10.38
C ALA A 47 1.95 -1.08 9.84
N LEU A 48 1.54 -2.13 10.56
CA LEU A 48 1.70 -3.51 10.09
C LEU A 48 0.94 -3.80 8.79
N ILE A 49 -0.30 -3.31 8.65
CA ILE A 49 -1.07 -3.43 7.42
C ILE A 49 -0.35 -2.72 6.26
N SER A 50 0.17 -1.52 6.50
CA SER A 50 0.91 -0.75 5.50
C SER A 50 2.22 -1.45 5.11
N LEU A 51 2.91 -2.05 6.08
CA LEU A 51 4.12 -2.85 5.83
C LEU A 51 3.82 -4.11 5.01
N GLY A 52 2.73 -4.81 5.32
CA GLY A 52 2.27 -5.97 4.55
C GLY A 52 1.95 -5.61 3.10
N THR A 53 1.24 -4.49 2.91
CA THR A 53 0.91 -3.97 1.57
C THR A 53 2.17 -3.60 0.78
N LEU A 54 3.14 -2.93 1.43
CA LEU A 54 4.42 -2.61 0.81
C LEU A 54 5.20 -3.87 0.41
N ALA A 55 5.26 -4.86 1.30
CA ALA A 55 5.96 -6.12 1.03
C ALA A 55 5.31 -6.90 -0.12
N GLU A 56 3.98 -6.96 -0.16
CA GLU A 56 3.23 -7.57 -1.25
C GLU A 56 3.57 -6.90 -2.59
N SER A 57 3.54 -5.56 -2.64
CA SER A 57 3.86 -4.82 -3.86
C SER A 57 5.28 -5.03 -4.36
N VAL A 58 6.25 -5.06 -3.47
CA VAL A 58 7.65 -5.35 -3.82
C VAL A 58 7.80 -6.78 -4.37
N VAL A 59 7.14 -7.76 -3.75
CA VAL A 59 7.17 -9.16 -4.20
C VAL A 59 6.55 -9.31 -5.59
N VAL A 60 5.43 -8.63 -5.86
CA VAL A 60 4.81 -8.67 -7.18
C VAL A 60 5.72 -8.03 -8.23
N ILE A 61 6.26 -6.83 -7.96
CA ILE A 61 7.19 -6.15 -8.89
C ILE A 61 8.38 -7.08 -9.21
N GLY A 62 9.03 -7.65 -8.19
CA GLY A 62 10.14 -8.58 -8.39
C GLY A 62 9.74 -9.86 -9.14
N SER A 63 8.51 -10.35 -8.95
CA SER A 63 7.99 -11.51 -9.68
C SER A 63 7.70 -11.21 -11.14
N LEU A 64 7.27 -9.98 -11.46
CA LEU A 64 7.08 -9.52 -12.83
C LEU A 64 8.40 -9.47 -13.60
N GLU A 65 9.49 -9.07 -12.95
CA GLU A 65 10.83 -9.03 -13.56
C GLU A 65 11.44 -10.42 -13.73
N THR A 66 11.35 -11.27 -12.71
CA THR A 66 12.08 -12.56 -12.67
C THR A 66 11.35 -13.72 -13.33
N LYS A 67 10.03 -13.80 -13.21
CA LYS A 67 9.24 -14.96 -13.66
C LYS A 67 8.22 -14.60 -14.74
N GLY A 68 7.95 -13.32 -14.96
CA GLY A 68 6.84 -12.85 -15.80
C GLY A 68 5.48 -13.37 -15.38
N PHE A 69 5.39 -13.89 -14.16
CA PHE A 69 4.24 -14.61 -13.65
C PHE A 69 3.32 -13.62 -12.93
N VAL A 70 2.23 -13.24 -13.61
CA VAL A 70 0.98 -12.92 -12.94
C VAL A 70 0.21 -14.23 -12.88
N PRO A 71 -0.39 -14.63 -11.75
CA PRO A 71 -1.13 -15.88 -11.66
C PRO A 71 -2.08 -16.02 -12.87
N LEU A 72 -1.86 -17.06 -13.68
CA LEU A 72 -2.62 -17.34 -14.92
C LEU A 72 -4.13 -17.55 -14.68
N ALA A 73 -4.53 -17.63 -13.41
CA ALA A 73 -5.92 -17.63 -12.94
C ALA A 73 -6.15 -16.46 -11.98
N ALA A 74 -5.93 -15.23 -12.44
CA ALA A 74 -6.36 -14.02 -11.74
C ALA A 74 -7.74 -13.62 -12.28
N PRO A 75 -8.86 -14.17 -11.76
CA PRO A 75 -10.20 -13.74 -12.13
C PRO A 75 -10.36 -12.25 -11.84
N ALA A 76 -11.43 -11.63 -12.35
CA ALA A 76 -11.77 -10.23 -12.07
C ALA A 76 -11.66 -9.85 -10.57
N ALA A 77 -11.91 -10.80 -9.67
CA ALA A 77 -11.72 -10.67 -8.22
C ALA A 77 -10.29 -10.26 -7.81
N TRP A 78 -9.26 -10.72 -8.51
CA TRP A 78 -7.86 -10.36 -8.24
C TRP A 78 -7.56 -8.90 -8.61
N VAL A 79 -8.05 -8.45 -9.77
CA VAL A 79 -7.95 -7.03 -10.19
C VAL A 79 -8.76 -6.12 -9.25
N VAL A 80 -9.93 -6.58 -8.82
CA VAL A 80 -10.77 -5.86 -7.85
C VAL A 80 -10.07 -5.74 -6.49
N ALA A 81 -9.47 -6.82 -5.98
CA ALA A 81 -8.72 -6.80 -4.73
C ALA A 81 -7.58 -5.77 -4.78
N TRP A 82 -6.83 -5.76 -5.88
CA TRP A 82 -5.76 -4.78 -6.12
C TRP A 82 -6.25 -3.33 -6.21
N ALA A 83 -7.32 -3.09 -6.97
CA ALA A 83 -7.91 -1.76 -7.07
C ALA A 83 -8.42 -1.28 -5.70
N LEU A 84 -8.98 -2.19 -4.88
CA LEU A 84 -9.42 -1.87 -3.52
C LEU A 84 -8.24 -1.52 -2.61
N THR A 85 -7.16 -2.29 -2.67
CA THR A 85 -5.94 -2.05 -1.88
C THR A 85 -5.30 -0.71 -2.25
N LEU A 86 -5.20 -0.40 -3.55
CA LEU A 86 -4.73 0.90 -4.01
C LEU A 86 -5.67 2.01 -3.55
N ALA A 87 -6.97 1.89 -3.79
CA ALA A 87 -7.94 2.91 -3.39
C ALA A 87 -7.90 3.17 -1.88
N GLY A 88 -7.78 2.11 -1.08
CA GLY A 88 -7.64 2.21 0.37
C GLY A 88 -6.33 2.91 0.79
N THR A 89 -5.19 2.50 0.24
CA THR A 89 -3.89 3.11 0.58
C THR A 89 -3.79 4.57 0.16
N VAL A 90 -4.30 4.91 -1.03
CA VAL A 90 -4.42 6.30 -1.52
C VAL A 90 -5.36 7.11 -0.65
N PHE A 91 -6.52 6.57 -0.29
CA PHE A 91 -7.48 7.25 0.58
C PHE A 91 -6.88 7.58 1.95
N ILE A 92 -6.21 6.60 2.58
CA ILE A 92 -5.51 6.83 3.86
C ILE A 92 -4.40 7.88 3.69
N SER A 93 -3.62 7.81 2.61
CA SER A 93 -2.56 8.80 2.32
C SER A 93 -3.14 10.21 2.19
N ALA A 94 -4.25 10.36 1.45
CA ALA A 94 -4.94 11.65 1.29
C ALA A 94 -5.46 12.19 2.62
N LEU A 95 -6.02 11.33 3.49
CA LEU A 95 -6.44 11.70 4.83
C LEU A 95 -5.26 12.15 5.70
N ILE A 96 -4.12 11.47 5.61
CA ILE A 96 -2.89 11.85 6.33
C ILE A 96 -2.40 13.21 5.86
N LEU A 97 -2.29 13.42 4.54
CA LEU A 97 -1.86 14.70 3.97
C LEU A 97 -2.78 15.85 4.40
N LYS A 98 -4.10 15.63 4.35
CA LYS A 98 -5.08 16.59 4.86
C LYS A 98 -4.92 16.84 6.37
N ALA A 99 -4.66 15.80 7.15
CA ALA A 99 -4.46 15.92 8.59
C ALA A 99 -3.17 16.65 8.96
N ILE A 100 -2.14 16.59 8.11
CA ILE A 100 -0.90 17.35 8.26
C ILE A 100 -1.16 18.82 7.88
N GLY A 101 -1.71 19.09 6.70
CA GLY A 101 -1.96 20.46 6.24
C GLY A 101 -2.95 21.25 7.10
N ASN A 102 -3.88 20.59 7.80
CA ASN A 102 -4.78 21.25 8.75
C ASN A 102 -4.12 21.63 10.09
N ARG A 103 -2.88 21.20 10.35
CA ARG A 103 -2.13 21.52 11.57
C ARG A 103 -1.18 22.71 11.41
N GLU A 104 -1.01 23.18 10.18
CA GLU A 104 -0.26 24.39 9.82
C GLU A 104 -1.21 25.59 9.78
#